data_AF-A0A9P1HY60-F1
#
_entry.id   AF-A0A9P1HY60-F1
#
_cell.length_a   1.000
_cell.length_b   1.000
_cell.length_c   1.000
_cell.angle_alpha   90.00
_cell.angle_beta   90.00
_cell.angle_gamma   90.00
#
_symmetry.space_group_name_H-M   'P 1'
#
loop_
_entity.id
_entity.type
_entity.pdbx_description
1 polymer ?
#
loop_
_entity_poly.entity_id
_entity_poly.type
_entity_poly.pdbx_seq_one_letter_code
_entity_poly.pdbx_strand_id
1 'polypeptide(L)'
;MTNPASMCDYDFQLPHLDIKGFVVDYFSFRIEKDRLEWHERPELPYGVQPEHKVMRRLASIFERRHTVELDGFANELLEDEHLSFARYCDILEEFGRVENEEARGMSYGRLVGIIAFGGVVAARMMQHNLRKEVQQIFLYTSRFVDARIRLTWPTERKSWKLFMTVAADIIQRDDKSLMEESNFSRRRWSIVIGAALVGIGAIIGTKTLMSK
;
A
#
# COMPACT_ATOMS: atom_id res chain seq x y z
N MET A 1 -15.18 21.23 -41.66
CA MET A 1 -14.48 22.26 -40.86
C MET A 1 -14.58 21.87 -39.40
N THR A 2 -13.41 21.74 -38.80
CA THR A 2 -13.06 21.15 -37.50
C THR A 2 -13.61 21.91 -36.31
N ASN A 3 -14.12 21.19 -35.32
CA ASN A 3 -14.17 21.69 -33.94
C ASN A 3 -13.13 20.91 -33.11
N PRO A 4 -11.95 21.47 -32.81
CA PRO A 4 -10.90 20.79 -32.05
C PRO A 4 -11.08 21.07 -30.56
N ALA A 5 -12.20 20.62 -29.99
CA ALA A 5 -12.50 20.78 -28.57
C ALA A 5 -13.08 19.48 -27.99
N SER A 6 -12.24 18.45 -27.92
CA SER A 6 -12.39 17.31 -26.99
C SER A 6 -10.96 16.90 -26.60
N MET A 7 -10.37 17.67 -25.69
CA MET A 7 -9.09 17.33 -25.08
C MET A 7 -9.39 16.86 -23.65
N CYS A 8 -9.21 15.56 -23.42
CA CYS A 8 -9.40 14.78 -22.19
C CYS A 8 -10.86 14.65 -21.68
N ASP A 9 -11.61 13.72 -22.27
CA ASP A 9 -12.90 13.28 -21.71
C ASP A 9 -12.74 12.50 -20.38
N TYR A 10 -11.53 12.03 -20.06
CA TYR A 10 -11.24 11.26 -18.86
C TYR A 10 -10.06 11.82 -18.06
N ASP A 11 -10.20 11.93 -16.74
CA ASP A 11 -9.19 12.53 -15.86
C ASP A 11 -7.89 11.71 -15.76
N PHE A 12 -7.94 10.39 -15.95
CA PHE A 12 -6.76 9.54 -16.02
C PHE A 12 -5.88 9.77 -17.26
N GLN A 13 -6.31 10.63 -18.19
CA GLN A 13 -5.50 11.09 -19.32
C GLN A 13 -4.76 12.40 -19.01
N LEU A 14 -5.06 13.05 -17.89
CA LEU A 14 -4.41 14.30 -17.50
C LEU A 14 -2.93 14.02 -17.12
N PRO A 15 -1.96 14.80 -17.65
CA PRO A 15 -0.54 14.51 -17.43
C PRO A 15 -0.08 14.49 -15.97
N HIS A 16 -0.72 15.28 -15.10
CA HIS A 16 -0.39 15.32 -13.67
C HIS A 16 -0.98 14.13 -12.89
N LEU A 17 -1.89 13.36 -13.50
CA LEU A 17 -2.49 12.14 -12.96
C LEU A 17 -2.02 10.88 -13.71
N ASP A 18 -0.89 10.96 -14.41
CA ASP A 18 -0.24 9.80 -15.02
C ASP A 18 0.09 8.77 -13.94
N ILE A 19 -0.23 7.50 -14.21
CA ILE A 19 -0.08 6.42 -13.24
C ILE A 19 1.37 6.26 -12.76
N LYS A 20 2.36 6.60 -13.58
CA LYS A 20 3.78 6.57 -13.16
C LYS A 20 4.01 7.49 -11.97
N GLY A 21 3.33 8.64 -11.92
CA GLY A 21 3.37 9.57 -10.80
C GLY A 21 2.94 8.91 -9.49
N PHE A 22 1.83 8.17 -9.52
CA PHE A 22 1.33 7.43 -8.36
C PHE A 22 2.30 6.33 -7.90
N VAL A 23 2.85 5.55 -8.84
CA VAL A 23 3.75 4.44 -8.52
C VAL A 23 5.07 4.97 -7.94
N VAL A 24 5.70 5.96 -8.57
CA VAL A 24 6.96 6.56 -8.07
C VAL A 24 6.75 7.18 -6.70
N ASP A 25 5.67 7.93 -6.52
CA ASP A 25 5.35 8.60 -5.26
C ASP A 25 5.16 7.58 -4.13
N TYR A 26 4.36 6.54 -4.37
CA TYR A 26 4.08 5.54 -3.36
C TYR A 26 5.31 4.68 -3.03
N PHE A 27 6.06 4.24 -4.05
CA PHE A 27 7.26 3.44 -3.83
C PHE A 27 8.27 4.22 -2.99
N SER A 28 8.51 5.50 -3.33
CA SER A 28 9.38 6.38 -2.55
C SER A 28 8.91 6.45 -1.10
N PHE A 29 7.63 6.78 -0.88
CA PHE A 29 7.05 6.86 0.46
C PHE A 29 7.18 5.55 1.25
N ARG A 30 6.97 4.41 0.59
CA ARG A 30 7.01 3.09 1.23
C ARG A 30 8.44 2.65 1.56
N ILE A 31 9.41 2.97 0.72
CA ILE A 31 10.85 2.74 0.98
C ILE A 31 11.32 3.63 2.14
N GLU A 32 10.92 4.90 2.15
CA GLU A 32 11.24 5.86 3.22
C GLU A 32 10.72 5.41 4.59
N LYS A 33 9.57 4.71 4.65
CA LYS A 33 9.02 4.12 5.88
C LYS A 33 9.99 3.13 6.55
N ASP A 34 10.83 2.47 5.75
CA ASP A 34 11.87 1.53 6.22
C ASP A 34 13.24 2.22 6.41
N ARG A 35 13.26 3.56 6.39
CA ARG A 35 14.47 4.41 6.53
C ARG A 35 15.50 4.17 5.42
N LEU A 36 15.02 3.81 4.24
CA LEU A 36 15.81 3.68 3.01
C LEU A 36 15.47 4.83 2.07
N GLU A 37 16.33 5.07 1.08
CA GLU A 37 16.11 6.11 0.08
C GLU A 37 16.34 5.57 -1.34
N TRP A 38 15.39 5.82 -2.23
CA TRP A 38 15.50 5.48 -3.65
C TRP A 38 16.00 6.69 -4.44
N HIS A 39 17.32 6.86 -4.49
CA HIS A 39 17.95 8.01 -5.13
C HIS A 39 17.74 8.03 -6.65
N GLU A 40 17.61 6.85 -7.27
CA GLU A 40 17.43 6.69 -8.71
C GLU A 40 15.97 6.86 -9.15
N ARG A 41 15.07 7.29 -8.25
CA ARG A 41 13.66 7.47 -8.57
C ARG A 41 13.46 8.46 -9.73
N PRO A 42 12.51 8.20 -10.65
CA PRO A 42 12.13 9.19 -11.65
C PRO A 42 11.59 10.47 -11.00
N GLU A 43 11.79 11.60 -11.67
CA GLU A 43 11.23 12.87 -11.22
C GLU A 43 9.70 12.89 -11.36
N LEU A 44 9.04 13.60 -10.45
CA LEU A 44 7.62 13.94 -10.55
C LEU A 44 7.50 15.32 -11.20
N PRO A 45 7.18 15.42 -12.51
CA PRO A 45 7.23 16.69 -13.24
C PRO A 45 6.26 17.75 -12.70
N TYR A 46 5.19 17.31 -12.03
CA TYR A 46 4.18 18.18 -11.41
C TYR A 46 4.26 18.18 -9.88
N GLY A 47 5.27 17.53 -9.30
CA GLY A 47 5.38 17.29 -7.86
C GLY A 47 4.32 16.32 -7.32
N VAL A 48 4.19 16.26 -6.00
CA VAL A 48 3.25 15.38 -5.30
C VAL A 48 1.83 15.94 -5.39
N GLN A 49 0.91 15.18 -5.99
CA GLN A 49 -0.49 15.56 -6.11
C GLN A 49 -1.31 15.15 -4.85
N PRO A 50 -2.47 15.77 -4.61
CA PRO A 50 -3.42 15.32 -3.57
C PRO A 50 -3.81 13.85 -3.69
N GLU A 51 -4.03 13.37 -4.92
CA GLU A 51 -4.38 11.99 -5.25
C GLU A 51 -3.29 11.01 -4.84
N HIS A 52 -2.01 11.41 -4.97
CA HIS A 52 -0.88 10.61 -4.52
C HIS A 52 -0.92 10.42 -2.99
N LYS A 53 -1.22 11.48 -2.23
CA LYS A 53 -1.33 11.41 -0.76
C LYS A 53 -2.46 10.48 -0.32
N VAL A 54 -3.59 10.51 -1.03
CA VAL A 54 -4.70 9.58 -0.81
C VAL A 54 -4.30 8.15 -1.14
N MET A 55 -3.59 7.93 -2.24
CA MET A 55 -3.03 6.61 -2.58
C MET A 55 -2.12 6.08 -1.47
N ARG A 56 -1.20 6.90 -0.92
CA ARG A 56 -0.37 6.50 0.23
C ARG A 56 -1.20 6.03 1.41
N ARG A 57 -2.28 6.74 1.72
CA ARG A 57 -3.16 6.41 2.86
C ARG A 57 -3.87 5.08 2.63
N LEU A 58 -4.50 4.93 1.46
CA LEU A 58 -5.23 3.70 1.10
C LEU A 58 -4.31 2.49 1.01
N ALA A 59 -3.17 2.63 0.35
CA ALA A 59 -2.21 1.54 0.23
C ALA A 59 -1.61 1.18 1.61
N SER A 60 -1.40 2.15 2.51
CA SER A 60 -1.01 1.85 3.91
C SER A 60 -2.10 1.12 4.70
N ILE A 61 -3.38 1.43 4.46
CA ILE A 61 -4.51 0.70 5.05
C ILE A 61 -4.52 -0.74 4.51
N PHE A 62 -4.36 -0.87 3.20
CA PHE A 62 -4.32 -2.15 2.51
C PHE A 62 -3.17 -3.02 3.03
N GLU A 63 -1.94 -2.48 3.12
CA GLU A 63 -0.78 -3.17 3.70
C GLU A 63 -1.09 -3.74 5.08
N ARG A 64 -1.62 -2.91 5.99
CA ARG A 64 -1.93 -3.37 7.36
C ARG A 64 -2.90 -4.54 7.38
N ARG A 65 -3.90 -4.54 6.49
CA ARG A 65 -4.95 -5.56 6.43
C ARG A 65 -4.48 -6.84 5.74
N HIS A 66 -3.52 -6.75 4.83
CA HIS A 66 -3.07 -7.85 3.97
C HIS A 66 -1.58 -8.21 4.16
N THR A 67 -1.00 -7.87 5.32
CA THR A 67 0.44 -8.05 5.60
C THR A 67 0.93 -9.46 5.27
N VAL A 68 0.23 -10.49 5.74
CA VAL A 68 0.64 -11.91 5.57
C VAL A 68 0.67 -12.32 4.10
N GLU A 69 -0.36 -11.95 3.34
CA GLU A 69 -0.48 -12.28 1.91
C GLU A 69 0.59 -11.54 1.11
N LEU A 70 0.73 -10.23 1.34
CA LEU A 70 1.75 -9.40 0.70
C LEU A 70 3.15 -9.92 0.97
N ASP A 71 3.43 -10.33 2.21
CA ASP A 71 4.73 -10.85 2.60
C ASP A 71 5.03 -12.19 1.93
N GLY A 72 4.02 -13.06 1.79
CA GLY A 72 4.11 -14.34 1.09
C GLY A 72 4.45 -14.16 -0.38
N PHE A 73 3.64 -13.39 -1.12
CA PHE A 73 3.87 -13.13 -2.54
C PHE A 73 5.21 -12.41 -2.80
N ALA A 74 5.61 -11.49 -1.91
CA ALA A 74 6.86 -10.79 -2.07
C ALA A 74 8.07 -11.70 -1.77
N ASN A 75 7.95 -12.71 -0.90
CA ASN A 75 9.00 -13.72 -0.72
C ASN A 75 9.11 -14.60 -1.96
N GLU A 76 7.99 -15.13 -2.45
CA GLU A 76 7.95 -15.96 -3.67
C GLU A 76 8.55 -15.24 -4.88
N LEU A 77 8.26 -13.93 -5.04
CA LEU A 77 8.82 -13.14 -6.13
C LEU A 77 10.35 -12.99 -6.03
N LEU A 78 10.89 -12.87 -4.81
CA LEU A 78 12.31 -12.61 -4.55
C LEU A 78 13.15 -13.89 -4.42
N GLU A 79 12.54 -15.06 -4.31
CA GLU A 79 13.24 -16.35 -4.34
C GLU A 79 13.83 -16.69 -5.71
N ASP A 80 13.29 -16.12 -6.78
CA ASP A 80 13.83 -16.29 -8.13
C ASP A 80 14.89 -15.24 -8.43
N GLU A 81 16.05 -15.72 -8.87
CA GLU A 81 17.20 -14.90 -9.25
C GLU A 81 16.90 -14.00 -10.47
N HIS A 82 15.92 -14.36 -11.31
CA HIS A 82 15.59 -13.64 -12.54
C HIS A 82 14.15 -13.11 -12.56
N LEU A 83 14.00 -11.85 -12.14
CA LEU A 83 12.73 -11.13 -12.21
C LEU A 83 12.33 -10.79 -13.66
N SER A 84 11.38 -11.53 -14.22
CA SER A 84 10.78 -11.22 -15.53
C SER A 84 9.45 -10.45 -15.40
N PHE A 85 9.10 -9.67 -16.43
CA PHE A 85 7.79 -9.02 -16.50
C PHE A 85 6.63 -10.02 -16.43
N ALA A 86 6.77 -11.17 -17.11
CA ALA A 86 5.73 -12.19 -17.15
C ALA A 86 5.44 -12.74 -15.75
N ARG A 87 6.48 -13.16 -15.01
CA ARG A 87 6.35 -13.64 -13.62
C ARG A 87 5.72 -12.59 -12.71
N TYR A 88 6.14 -11.33 -12.84
CA TYR A 88 5.55 -10.26 -12.07
C TYR A 88 4.05 -10.08 -12.39
N CYS A 89 3.67 -10.16 -13.67
CA CYS A 89 2.27 -10.10 -14.07
C CYS A 89 1.46 -11.28 -13.56
N ASP A 90 2.01 -12.49 -13.58
CA ASP A 90 1.33 -13.69 -13.10
C ASP A 90 0.95 -13.54 -11.62
N ILE A 91 1.89 -13.07 -10.78
CA ILE A 91 1.62 -12.76 -9.37
C ILE A 91 0.58 -11.65 -9.23
N LEU A 92 0.65 -10.56 -10.00
CA LEU A 92 -0.37 -9.51 -9.97
C LEU A 92 -1.75 -9.98 -10.45
N GLU A 93 -1.79 -10.99 -11.30
CA GLU A 93 -3.01 -11.61 -11.80
C GLU A 93 -3.67 -12.48 -10.74
N GLU A 94 -2.88 -13.29 -10.04
CA GLU A 94 -3.32 -14.09 -8.89
C GLU A 94 -3.77 -13.22 -7.73
N PHE A 95 -2.99 -12.18 -7.40
CA PHE A 95 -3.29 -11.23 -6.33
C PHE A 95 -4.63 -10.50 -6.51
N GLY A 96 -5.06 -10.31 -7.77
CA GLY A 96 -6.29 -9.58 -8.09
C GLY A 96 -7.49 -10.46 -8.46
N ARG A 97 -7.42 -11.78 -8.28
CA ARG A 97 -8.58 -12.67 -8.48
C ARG A 97 -9.52 -12.56 -7.28
N VAL A 98 -10.42 -11.58 -7.31
CA VAL A 98 -11.62 -11.59 -6.46
C VAL A 98 -12.68 -12.44 -7.17
N GLU A 99 -13.28 -13.41 -6.48
CA GLU A 99 -14.43 -14.15 -7.01
C GLU A 99 -15.50 -13.14 -7.45
N ASN A 100 -15.83 -13.13 -8.75
CA ASN A 100 -16.75 -12.22 -9.46
C ASN A 100 -16.19 -10.91 -10.07
N GLU A 101 -14.88 -10.63 -10.05
CA GLU A 101 -14.30 -9.57 -10.89
C GLU A 101 -13.82 -10.12 -12.24
N GLU A 102 -14.09 -9.41 -13.33
CA GLU A 102 -13.48 -9.74 -14.63
C GLU A 102 -11.95 -9.71 -14.48
N ALA A 103 -11.27 -10.79 -14.86
CA ALA A 103 -9.82 -10.93 -14.71
C ALA A 103 -8.99 -9.79 -15.36
N ARG A 104 -9.61 -9.02 -16.25
CA ARG A 104 -9.02 -7.88 -16.98
C ARG A 104 -9.38 -6.51 -16.40
N GLY A 105 -10.28 -6.45 -15.43
CA GLY A 105 -10.75 -5.23 -14.76
C GLY A 105 -9.66 -4.51 -13.97
N MET A 106 -9.81 -3.19 -13.81
CA MET A 106 -9.04 -2.40 -12.85
C MET A 106 -9.97 -1.70 -11.87
N SER A 107 -10.44 -2.43 -10.87
CA SER A 107 -11.16 -1.84 -9.74
C SER A 107 -10.24 -0.96 -8.88
N TYR A 108 -10.81 -0.05 -8.08
CA TYR A 108 -10.01 0.79 -7.18
C TYR A 108 -9.28 -0.03 -6.11
N GLY A 109 -9.90 -1.12 -5.64
CA GLY A 109 -9.26 -2.06 -4.72
C GLY A 109 -8.05 -2.73 -5.36
N ARG A 110 -8.21 -3.26 -6.59
CA ARG A 110 -7.12 -3.87 -7.34
C ARG A 110 -5.98 -2.88 -7.61
N LEU A 111 -6.31 -1.65 -8.01
CA LEU A 111 -5.34 -0.56 -8.20
C LEU A 111 -4.51 -0.32 -6.93
N VAL A 112 -5.17 -0.13 -5.79
CA VAL A 112 -4.52 0.13 -4.50
C VAL A 112 -3.66 -1.07 -4.10
N GLY A 113 -4.18 -2.28 -4.23
CA GLY A 113 -3.47 -3.51 -3.88
C GLY A 113 -2.20 -3.73 -4.70
N ILE A 114 -2.26 -3.50 -6.02
CA ILE A 114 -1.08 -3.62 -6.91
C ILE A 114 -0.01 -2.59 -6.55
N ILE A 115 -0.40 -1.33 -6.31
CA ILE A 115 0.55 -0.27 -5.92
C ILE A 115 1.14 -0.56 -4.54
N ALA A 116 0.32 -1.01 -3.58
CA ALA A 116 0.75 -1.44 -2.25
C ALA A 116 1.79 -2.56 -2.34
N PHE A 117 1.47 -3.63 -3.07
CA PHE A 117 2.36 -4.78 -3.28
C PHE A 117 3.67 -4.36 -3.95
N GLY A 118 3.61 -3.57 -5.02
CA GLY A 118 4.80 -3.03 -5.68
C GLY A 118 5.71 -2.25 -4.71
N GLY A 119 5.12 -1.45 -3.82
CA GLY A 119 5.88 -0.71 -2.81
C GLY A 119 6.55 -1.61 -1.77
N VAL A 120 5.86 -2.67 -1.32
CA VAL A 120 6.44 -3.69 -0.40
C VAL A 120 7.61 -4.41 -1.06
N VAL A 121 7.45 -4.87 -2.31
CA VAL A 121 8.50 -5.52 -3.08
C VAL A 121 9.69 -4.57 -3.28
N ALA A 122 9.43 -3.31 -3.65
CA ALA A 122 10.46 -2.30 -3.85
C ALA A 122 11.26 -2.04 -2.55
N ALA A 123 10.60 -1.94 -1.41
CA ALA A 123 11.27 -1.79 -0.11
C ALA A 123 12.17 -2.99 0.22
N ARG A 124 11.71 -4.22 -0.03
CA ARG A 124 12.53 -5.41 0.18
C ARG A 124 13.71 -5.48 -0.79
N MET A 125 13.51 -5.17 -2.07
CA MET A 125 14.61 -5.08 -3.05
C MET A 125 15.67 -4.09 -2.58
N MET A 126 15.28 -2.93 -2.04
CA MET A 126 16.22 -1.96 -1.47
C MET A 126 16.99 -2.54 -0.26
N GLN A 127 16.34 -3.31 0.62
CA GLN A 127 16.99 -4.00 1.74
C GLN A 127 18.04 -5.02 1.28
N HIS A 128 17.83 -5.65 0.12
CA HIS A 128 18.74 -6.63 -0.48
C HIS A 128 19.73 -6.03 -1.51
N ASN A 129 19.84 -4.70 -1.60
CA ASN A 129 20.70 -3.98 -2.56
C ASN A 129 20.34 -4.20 -4.05
N LEU A 130 19.11 -4.60 -4.35
CA LEU A 130 18.57 -4.82 -5.70
C LEU A 130 18.00 -3.51 -6.30
N ARG A 131 18.80 -2.45 -6.36
CA ARG A 131 18.33 -1.10 -6.74
C ARG A 131 17.88 -1.01 -8.19
N LYS A 132 18.51 -1.76 -9.11
CA LYS A 132 18.17 -1.73 -10.54
C LYS A 132 16.82 -2.38 -10.79
N GLU A 133 16.51 -3.40 -10.00
CA GLU A 133 15.29 -4.19 -10.03
C GLU A 133 14.10 -3.36 -9.54
N VAL A 134 14.29 -2.43 -8.60
CA VAL A 134 13.26 -1.47 -8.18
C VAL A 134 12.76 -0.64 -9.37
N GLN A 135 13.65 -0.16 -10.23
CA GLN A 135 13.27 0.56 -11.45
C GLN A 135 12.48 -0.33 -12.41
N GLN A 136 12.81 -1.63 -12.50
CA GLN A 136 12.06 -2.58 -13.31
C GLN A 136 10.65 -2.81 -12.77
N ILE A 137 10.50 -3.07 -11.46
CA ILE A 137 9.18 -3.21 -10.84
C ILE A 137 8.36 -1.95 -11.04
N PHE A 138 8.93 -0.75 -10.85
CA PHE A 138 8.24 0.50 -11.13
C PHE A 138 7.66 0.54 -12.56
N LEU A 139 8.47 0.20 -13.57
CA LEU A 139 8.02 0.18 -14.97
C LEU A 139 6.95 -0.88 -15.21
N TYR A 140 7.11 -2.05 -14.61
CA TYR A 140 6.19 -3.17 -14.75
C TYR A 140 4.83 -2.87 -14.11
N THR A 141 4.81 -2.39 -12.87
CA THR A 141 3.60 -1.93 -12.17
C THR A 141 2.89 -0.85 -12.96
N SER A 142 3.63 0.19 -13.39
CA SER A 142 3.06 1.31 -14.15
C SER A 142 2.42 0.84 -15.45
N ARG A 143 3.11 -0.02 -16.21
CA ARG A 143 2.60 -0.55 -17.49
C ARG A 143 1.38 -1.44 -17.28
N PHE A 144 1.40 -2.31 -16.27
CA PHE A 144 0.31 -3.23 -15.97
C PHE A 144 -0.97 -2.47 -15.60
N VAL A 145 -0.85 -1.43 -14.79
CA VAL A 145 -1.98 -0.62 -14.34
C VAL A 145 -2.49 0.29 -15.45
N ASP A 146 -1.60 1.02 -16.15
CA ASP A 146 -1.98 1.92 -17.26
C ASP A 146 -2.83 1.19 -18.31
N ALA A 147 -2.37 0.00 -18.73
CA ALA A 147 -3.04 -0.78 -19.75
C ALA A 147 -4.48 -1.14 -19.35
N ARG A 148 -4.72 -1.52 -18.08
CA ARG A 148 -6.05 -1.91 -17.60
C ARG A 148 -6.94 -0.72 -17.29
N ILE A 149 -6.40 0.39 -16.77
CA ILE A 149 -7.14 1.66 -16.62
C ILE A 149 -7.69 2.09 -17.97
N ARG A 150 -6.82 2.18 -19.00
CA ARG A 150 -7.23 2.59 -20.35
C ARG A 150 -8.25 1.66 -20.98
N LEU A 151 -8.17 0.36 -20.66
CA LEU A 151 -9.09 -0.64 -21.19
C LEU A 151 -10.47 -0.57 -20.52
N THR A 152 -10.55 -0.43 -19.19
CA THR A 152 -11.81 -0.69 -18.46
C THR A 152 -12.45 0.52 -17.79
N TRP A 153 -11.69 1.55 -17.43
CA TRP A 153 -12.27 2.73 -16.76
C TRP A 153 -13.29 3.50 -17.61
N PRO A 154 -13.11 3.66 -18.94
CA PRO A 154 -14.12 4.27 -19.80
C PRO A 154 -15.48 3.59 -19.71
N THR A 155 -15.52 2.26 -19.79
CA THR A 155 -16.75 1.46 -19.81
C THR A 155 -17.37 1.34 -18.43
N GLU A 156 -16.55 1.26 -17.39
CA GLU A 156 -16.98 1.18 -15.99
C GLU A 156 -17.28 2.54 -15.35
N ARG A 157 -17.14 3.64 -16.11
CA ARG A 157 -17.34 5.03 -15.65
C ARG A 157 -16.50 5.37 -14.41
N LYS A 158 -15.26 4.86 -14.36
CA LYS A 158 -14.28 5.14 -13.30
C LYS A 158 -13.45 6.38 -13.64
N SER A 159 -12.97 7.04 -12.59
CA SER A 159 -12.19 8.27 -12.69
C SER A 159 -11.42 8.50 -11.39
N TRP A 160 -10.34 9.28 -11.45
CA TRP A 160 -9.62 9.72 -10.25
C TRP A 160 -10.51 10.55 -9.33
N LYS A 161 -11.41 11.38 -9.87
CA LYS A 161 -12.40 12.12 -9.07
C LYS A 161 -13.31 11.20 -8.25
N LEU A 162 -13.81 10.12 -8.87
CA LEU A 162 -14.64 9.14 -8.17
C LEU A 162 -13.82 8.32 -7.17
N PHE A 163 -12.58 7.95 -7.53
CA PHE A 163 -11.62 7.31 -6.62
C PHE A 163 -11.45 8.14 -5.34
N MET A 164 -11.22 9.46 -5.45
CA MET A 164 -11.06 10.36 -4.31
C MET A 164 -12.29 10.40 -3.41
N THR A 165 -13.49 10.33 -4.00
CA THR A 165 -14.75 10.30 -3.25
C THR A 165 -14.90 9.01 -2.44
N VAL A 166 -14.64 7.87 -3.07
CA VAL A 166 -14.69 6.54 -2.41
C VAL A 166 -13.60 6.43 -1.35
N ALA A 167 -12.40 6.95 -1.64
CA ALA A 167 -11.26 6.91 -0.73
C ALA A 167 -11.53 7.65 0.58
N ALA A 168 -12.18 8.81 0.52
CA ALA A 168 -12.48 9.62 1.69
C ALA A 168 -13.33 8.85 2.72
N ASP A 169 -14.33 8.10 2.26
CA ASP A 169 -15.18 7.27 3.12
C ASP A 169 -14.40 6.10 3.74
N ILE A 170 -13.56 5.41 2.95
CA ILE A 170 -12.72 4.31 3.44
C ILE A 170 -11.75 4.82 4.53
N ILE A 171 -11.07 5.94 4.28
CA ILE A 171 -10.12 6.53 5.23
C ILE A 171 -10.84 6.96 6.51
N GLN A 172 -12.00 7.61 6.40
CA GLN A 172 -12.78 8.01 7.56
C GLN A 172 -13.20 6.82 8.43
N ARG A 173 -13.63 5.71 7.80
CA ARG A 173 -13.99 4.48 8.52
C ARG A 173 -12.77 3.86 9.20
N ASP A 174 -11.62 3.80 8.54
CA ASP A 174 -10.39 3.27 9.09
C ASP A 174 -9.87 4.11 10.28
N ASP A 175 -9.91 5.43 10.17
CA ASP A 175 -9.51 6.34 11.26
C ASP A 175 -10.43 6.14 12.49
N LYS A 176 -11.74 5.98 12.28
CA LYS A 176 -12.69 5.65 13.37
C LYS A 176 -12.37 4.32 14.04
N SER A 177 -12.12 3.25 13.27
CA SER A 177 -11.77 1.96 13.84
C SER A 177 -10.47 2.01 14.65
N LEU A 178 -9.45 2.71 14.16
CA LEU A 178 -8.18 2.88 14.89
C LEU A 178 -8.37 3.69 16.19
N MET A 179 -9.23 4.71 16.17
CA MET A 179 -9.58 5.46 17.38
C MET A 179 -10.29 4.57 18.41
N GLU A 180 -11.25 3.75 17.97
CA GLU A 180 -11.97 2.80 18.83
C GLU A 180 -11.03 1.74 19.42
N GLU A 181 -10.15 1.14 18.61
CA GLU A 181 -9.13 0.19 19.06
C GLU A 181 -8.15 0.83 20.04
N SER A 182 -7.70 2.05 19.76
CA SER A 182 -6.80 2.79 20.67
C SER A 182 -7.49 3.15 21.98
N ASN A 183 -8.79 3.47 21.95
CA ASN A 183 -9.59 3.75 23.14
C ASN A 183 -9.86 2.48 23.94
N PHE A 184 -10.10 1.34 23.27
CA PHE A 184 -10.24 0.04 23.91
C PHE A 184 -8.93 -0.42 24.55
N SER A 185 -7.81 -0.26 23.84
CA SER A 185 -6.47 -0.55 24.35
C SER A 185 -6.10 0.37 25.52
N ARG A 186 -6.36 1.68 25.43
CA ARG A 186 -6.19 2.64 26.54
C ARG A 186 -7.08 2.29 27.74
N ARG A 187 -8.34 1.90 27.53
CA ARG A 187 -9.24 1.43 28.60
C ARG A 187 -8.74 0.16 29.29
N ARG A 188 -8.18 -0.79 28.53
CA ARG A 188 -7.53 -1.99 29.10
C ARG A 188 -6.33 -1.61 29.97
N TRP A 189 -5.49 -0.67 29.53
CA TRP A 189 -4.35 -0.20 30.32
C TRP A 189 -4.76 0.65 31.53
N SER A 190 -5.84 1.43 31.46
CA SER A 190 -6.36 2.15 32.63
C SER A 190 -7.05 1.24 33.66
N ILE A 191 -7.56 0.07 33.27
CA ILE A 191 -7.98 -0.98 34.23
C ILE A 191 -6.76 -1.63 34.90
N VAL A 192 -5.67 -1.87 34.15
CA VAL A 192 -4.45 -2.48 34.72
C VAL A 192 -3.68 -1.50 35.63
N ILE A 193 -3.70 -0.20 35.34
CA ILE A 193 -3.08 0.82 36.19
C ILE A 193 -4.00 1.25 37.35
N GLY A 194 -5.32 1.14 37.18
CA GLY A 194 -6.32 1.39 38.25
C GLY A 194 -6.45 0.26 39.27
N ALA A 195 -5.98 -0.96 38.97
CA ALA A 195 -5.95 -2.09 39.89
C ALA A 195 -4.66 -2.19 40.73
N ALA A 196 -3.67 -1.32 40.51
CA ALA A 196 -2.39 -1.32 41.23
C ALA A 196 -2.33 -0.34 42.43
N LEU A 197 -3.46 0.29 42.79
CA LEU A 197 -3.57 1.20 43.95
C LEU A 197 -4.65 0.77 44.96
N VAL A 198 -4.87 -0.54 45.10
CA VAL A 198 -5.61 -1.10 46.25
C VAL A 198 -4.88 -2.34 46.75
N GLY A 199 -4.31 -2.26 47.95
CA GLY A 199 -4.11 -3.44 48.80
C GLY A 199 -2.66 -3.90 49.01
N ILE A 200 -2.04 -3.28 50.01
CA ILE A 200 -0.93 -3.81 50.82
C ILE A 200 -1.21 -5.27 51.25
N GLY A 201 -0.22 -6.18 51.15
CA GLY A 201 -0.31 -7.47 51.85
C GLY A 201 0.73 -8.53 51.51
N ALA A 202 1.75 -8.63 52.37
CA ALA A 202 2.60 -9.80 52.65
C ALA A 202 3.71 -10.20 51.64
N ILE A 203 4.89 -9.66 51.95
CA ILE A 203 6.20 -10.30 51.85
C ILE A 203 6.13 -11.74 52.39
N ILE A 204 6.65 -12.74 51.65
CA ILE A 204 7.49 -13.85 52.16
C ILE A 204 8.20 -14.47 50.95
N GLY A 205 9.53 -14.42 50.99
CA GLY A 205 10.40 -15.02 50.00
C GLY A 205 11.85 -14.93 50.45
N THR A 206 12.16 -15.41 51.65
CA THR A 206 13.54 -15.55 52.12
C THR A 206 14.19 -16.72 51.39
N LYS A 207 15.15 -16.38 50.53
CA LYS A 207 16.14 -17.31 49.99
C LYS A 207 17.21 -17.61 51.04
N THR A 208 17.73 -18.84 50.93
CA THR A 208 19.13 -19.28 51.08
C THR A 208 19.72 -19.72 52.43
N LEU A 209 20.24 -20.97 52.37
CA LEU A 209 21.55 -21.48 52.78
C LEU A 209 21.79 -22.11 54.19
N MET A 210 22.05 -23.44 54.13
CA MET A 210 23.20 -24.23 54.65
C MET A 210 23.58 -24.37 56.14
N SER A 211 23.99 -25.62 56.44
CA SER A 211 24.91 -26.12 57.49
C SER A 211 24.30 -26.25 58.90
N LYS A 212 24.46 -27.34 59.66
CA LYS A 212 25.45 -28.43 59.74
C LYS A 212 24.79 -29.65 60.37
#